data_AF-A0A1U8DB87-F1
#
_entry.id   AF-A0A1U8DB87-F1
#
_cell.length_a   1.000
_cell.length_b   1.000
_cell.length_c   1.000
_cell.angle_alpha   90.00
_cell.angle_beta   90.00
_cell.angle_gamma   90.00
#
_symmetry.space_group_name_H-M   'P 1'
#
loop_
_entity.id
_entity.type
_entity.pdbx_description
1 polymer ?
#
loop_
_entity_poly.entity_id
_entity_poly.type
_entity_poly.pdbx_seq_one_letter_code
_entity_poly.pdbx_strand_id
1 'polypeptide(L)'
;MCAASALAGDRERYARVFAACDEDSKGYLSREDFKVAVVMLFGYKPSKVEVDSVMASLQQKNSGVLLEEFLNLMTTKKSAQLYHSEIRQIFTAFDMQCRGFLTLEDFKKAFDSVAPKLPKRIIIEAFRLVKGDYHSRAGISRIFRVS
;
A
#
# COMPACT_ATOMS: atom_id res chain seq x y z
N MET A 1 2.37 -4.26 20.86
CA MET A 1 1.38 -3.19 20.60
C MET A 1 0.44 -3.70 19.51
N CYS A 2 -0.86 -3.83 19.78
CA CYS A 2 -1.81 -4.46 18.83
C CYS A 2 -2.14 -3.52 17.66
N ALA A 3 -2.41 -4.08 16.47
CA ALA A 3 -2.73 -3.32 15.25
C ALA A 3 -3.88 -2.30 15.44
N ALA A 4 -4.85 -2.62 16.31
CA ALA A 4 -5.96 -1.71 16.64
C ALA A 4 -5.50 -0.41 17.33
N SER A 5 -4.48 -0.46 18.20
CA SER A 5 -3.97 0.75 18.86
C SER A 5 -3.16 1.63 17.92
N ALA A 6 -2.47 1.03 16.93
CA ALA A 6 -1.76 1.76 15.89
C ALA A 6 -2.73 2.48 14.93
N LEU A 7 -3.82 1.79 14.51
CA LEU A 7 -4.87 2.36 13.66
C LEU A 7 -5.61 3.51 14.34
N ALA A 8 -5.88 3.41 15.64
CA ALA A 8 -6.50 4.48 16.41
C ALA A 8 -5.61 5.75 16.46
N GLY A 9 -4.31 5.58 16.70
CA GLY A 9 -3.35 6.69 16.68
C GLY A 9 -3.18 7.33 15.29
N ASP A 10 -3.26 6.52 14.22
CA ASP A 10 -3.21 7.01 12.84
C ASP A 10 -4.43 7.86 12.50
N ARG A 11 -5.63 7.39 12.88
CA ARG A 11 -6.88 8.11 12.61
C ARG A 11 -6.90 9.48 13.28
N GLU A 12 -6.42 9.57 14.53
CA GLU A 12 -6.29 10.83 15.25
C GLU A 12 -5.26 11.76 14.57
N ARG A 13 -4.11 11.21 14.13
CA ARG A 13 -3.13 11.98 13.36
C ARG A 13 -3.72 12.52 12.06
N TYR A 14 -4.50 11.73 11.34
CA TYR A 14 -5.15 12.16 10.10
C TYR A 14 -6.20 13.25 10.35
N ALA A 15 -7.00 13.13 11.40
CA ALA A 15 -7.98 14.16 11.78
C ALA A 15 -7.29 15.49 12.14
N ARG A 16 -6.15 15.46 12.84
CA ARG A 16 -5.36 16.66 13.12
C ARG A 16 -4.84 17.34 11.86
N VAL A 17 -4.33 16.57 10.89
CA VAL A 17 -3.86 17.15 9.62
C VAL A 17 -5.03 17.69 8.81
N PHE A 18 -6.16 17.00 8.79
CA PHE A 18 -7.38 17.51 8.16
C PHE A 18 -7.74 18.89 8.73
N ALA A 19 -7.84 19.02 10.05
CA ALA A 19 -8.19 20.29 10.70
C ALA A 19 -7.15 21.39 10.44
N ALA A 20 -5.86 21.04 10.31
CA ALA A 20 -4.81 22.00 9.99
C ALA A 20 -4.85 22.48 8.52
N CYS A 21 -5.43 21.70 7.61
CA CYS A 21 -5.55 22.04 6.19
C CYS A 21 -6.92 22.58 5.80
N ASP A 22 -7.96 22.37 6.62
CA ASP A 22 -9.29 22.92 6.42
C ASP A 22 -9.32 24.41 6.79
N GLU A 23 -8.77 25.22 5.88
CA GLU A 23 -8.79 26.68 6.01
C GLU A 23 -10.23 27.19 6.18
N ASP A 24 -10.43 28.10 7.12
CA ASP A 24 -11.74 28.62 7.53
C ASP A 24 -12.71 27.61 8.16
N SER A 25 -12.26 26.39 8.49
CA SER A 25 -13.09 25.34 9.11
C SER A 25 -14.36 25.04 8.30
N LYS A 26 -14.20 24.90 6.98
CA LYS A 26 -15.28 24.65 6.01
C LYS A 26 -15.92 23.26 6.20
N GLY A 27 -15.22 22.36 6.89
CA GLY A 27 -15.58 20.96 7.05
C GLY A 27 -15.17 20.07 5.87
N TYR A 28 -14.42 20.60 4.91
CA TYR A 28 -13.95 19.87 3.73
C TYR A 28 -12.61 20.42 3.22
N LEU A 29 -11.79 19.53 2.65
CA LEU A 29 -10.55 19.91 1.98
C LEU A 29 -10.81 20.19 0.51
N SER A 30 -10.43 21.38 0.06
CA SER A 30 -10.36 21.66 -1.39
C SER A 30 -9.30 20.77 -2.05
N ARG A 31 -9.23 20.85 -3.38
CA ARG A 31 -8.21 20.14 -4.15
C ARG A 31 -6.79 20.51 -3.74
N GLU A 32 -6.57 21.76 -3.38
CA GLU A 32 -5.28 22.29 -2.94
C GLU A 32 -4.97 21.83 -1.51
N ASP A 33 -5.95 21.97 -0.60
CA ASP A 33 -5.83 21.56 0.81
C ASP A 33 -5.52 20.05 0.91
N PHE A 34 -6.18 19.24 0.09
CA PHE A 34 -5.92 17.80 0.03
C PHE A 34 -4.47 17.47 -0.36
N LYS A 35 -3.88 18.21 -1.31
CA LYS A 35 -2.47 18.01 -1.70
C LYS A 35 -1.54 18.32 -0.53
N VAL A 36 -1.80 19.42 0.18
CA VAL A 36 -1.01 19.81 1.36
C VAL A 36 -1.10 18.72 2.44
N ALA A 37 -2.32 18.24 2.72
CA ALA A 37 -2.54 17.17 3.69
C ALA A 37 -1.78 15.88 3.35
N VAL A 38 -1.75 15.47 2.07
CA VAL A 38 -0.96 14.31 1.62
C VAL A 38 0.53 14.53 1.82
N VAL A 39 1.06 15.72 1.53
CA VAL A 39 2.46 16.07 1.78
C VAL A 39 2.79 15.99 3.26
N MET A 40 1.93 16.53 4.13
CA MET A 40 2.15 16.49 5.59
C MET A 40 2.11 15.07 6.17
N LEU A 41 1.28 14.18 5.61
CA LEU A 41 1.14 12.82 6.13
C LEU A 41 2.19 11.85 5.58
N PHE A 42 2.50 11.94 4.29
CA PHE A 42 3.30 10.95 3.56
C PHE A 42 4.58 11.50 2.94
N GLY A 43 4.83 12.81 3.05
CA GLY A 43 6.08 13.44 2.63
C GLY A 43 6.28 13.55 1.11
N TYR A 44 5.23 13.34 0.31
CA TYR A 44 5.32 13.44 -1.14
C TYR A 44 4.15 14.25 -1.72
N LYS A 45 4.40 14.89 -2.87
CA LYS A 45 3.37 15.63 -3.60
C LYS A 45 2.57 14.67 -4.49
N PRO A 46 1.26 14.52 -4.30
CA PRO A 46 0.46 13.64 -5.15
C PRO A 46 0.39 14.18 -6.59
N SER A 47 0.40 13.26 -7.55
CA SER A 47 0.31 13.58 -8.97
C SER A 47 -1.07 14.09 -9.35
N LYS A 48 -1.18 14.75 -10.52
CA LYS A 48 -2.47 15.21 -11.04
C LYS A 48 -3.48 14.06 -11.17
N VAL A 49 -3.03 12.91 -11.67
CA VAL A 49 -3.85 11.72 -11.89
C VAL A 49 -4.34 11.12 -10.57
N GLU A 50 -3.49 11.04 -9.54
CA GLU A 50 -3.91 10.58 -8.20
C GLU A 50 -5.00 11.48 -7.63
N VAL A 51 -4.79 12.81 -7.69
CA VAL A 51 -5.77 13.78 -7.19
C VAL A 51 -7.07 13.70 -7.98
N ASP A 52 -7.00 13.65 -9.32
CA ASP A 52 -8.19 13.52 -10.17
C ASP A 52 -8.97 12.23 -9.86
N SER A 53 -8.26 11.12 -9.64
CA SER A 53 -8.88 9.84 -9.32
C SER A 53 -9.59 9.87 -7.97
N VAL A 54 -8.98 10.49 -6.95
CA VAL A 54 -9.61 10.69 -5.65
C VAL A 54 -10.84 11.57 -5.80
N MET A 55 -10.71 12.74 -6.41
CA MET A 55 -11.80 13.71 -6.55
C MET A 55 -12.98 13.15 -7.36
N ALA A 56 -12.71 12.36 -8.41
CA ALA A 56 -13.75 11.72 -9.22
C ALA A 56 -14.47 10.58 -8.48
N SER A 57 -13.81 9.92 -7.52
CA SER A 57 -14.40 8.83 -6.75
C SER A 57 -15.43 9.30 -5.71
N LEU A 58 -15.41 10.59 -5.35
CA LEU A 58 -16.32 11.19 -4.40
C LEU A 58 -17.58 11.66 -5.13
N GLN A 59 -18.71 10.98 -4.92
CA GLN A 59 -19.97 11.28 -5.61
C GLN A 59 -20.72 12.52 -5.08
N GLN A 60 -20.02 13.52 -4.54
CA GLN A 60 -20.66 14.63 -3.84
C GLN A 60 -20.84 15.89 -4.69
N LYS A 61 -21.90 16.65 -4.38
CA LYS A 61 -22.16 18.02 -4.88
C LYS A 61 -21.15 19.05 -4.36
N ASN A 62 -20.35 18.67 -3.37
CA ASN A 62 -19.42 19.50 -2.64
C ASN A 62 -18.07 19.46 -3.37
N SER A 63 -17.41 20.60 -3.53
CA SER A 63 -16.16 20.73 -4.31
C SER A 63 -14.90 20.19 -3.60
N GLY A 64 -15.03 19.29 -2.61
CA GLY A 64 -13.91 18.84 -1.79
C GLY A 64 -14.17 17.59 -0.96
N VAL A 65 -13.14 17.17 -0.22
CA VAL A 65 -13.07 15.91 0.53
C VAL A 65 -13.51 16.10 1.97
N LEU A 66 -14.52 15.36 2.43
CA LEU A 66 -14.97 15.42 3.83
C LEU A 66 -14.00 14.69 4.78
N LEU A 67 -14.09 14.96 6.08
CA LEU A 67 -13.25 14.33 7.10
C LEU A 67 -13.31 12.80 7.03
N GLU A 68 -14.49 12.20 7.04
CA GLU A 68 -14.63 10.74 7.01
C GLU A 68 -14.07 10.11 5.74
N GLU A 69 -14.24 10.76 4.58
CA GLU A 69 -13.67 10.32 3.31
C GLU A 69 -12.15 10.41 3.35
N PHE A 70 -11.61 11.51 3.86
CA PHE A 70 -10.18 11.72 4.05
C PHE A 70 -9.57 10.64 4.95
N LEU A 71 -10.19 10.34 6.09
CA LEU A 71 -9.73 9.30 7.02
C LEU A 71 -9.68 7.92 6.34
N ASN A 72 -10.69 7.58 5.54
CA ASN A 72 -10.74 6.31 4.80
C ASN A 72 -9.69 6.24 3.70
N LEU A 73 -9.49 7.33 2.95
CA LEU A 73 -8.45 7.44 1.92
C LEU A 73 -7.05 7.24 2.52
N MET A 74 -6.74 7.93 3.63
CA MET A 74 -5.43 7.85 4.26
C MET A 74 -5.17 6.50 4.91
N THR A 75 -6.19 5.89 5.52
CA THR A 75 -6.10 4.54 6.07
C THR A 75 -5.82 3.52 4.97
N THR A 76 -6.58 3.57 3.87
CA THR A 76 -6.40 2.67 2.72
C THR A 76 -5.01 2.84 2.11
N LYS A 77 -4.57 4.09 1.96
CA LYS A 77 -3.24 4.40 1.43
C LYS A 77 -2.12 3.88 2.32
N LYS A 78 -2.22 4.05 3.64
CA LYS A 78 -1.23 3.52 4.59
C LYS A 78 -1.17 2.00 4.54
N SER A 79 -2.33 1.33 4.51
CA SER A 79 -2.39 -0.12 4.36
C SER A 79 -1.73 -0.61 3.07
N ALA A 80 -1.95 0.09 1.95
CA ALA A 80 -1.29 -0.24 0.68
C ALA A 80 0.24 -0.04 0.74
N GLN A 81 0.73 1.02 1.41
CA GLN A 81 2.16 1.22 1.63
C GLN A 81 2.77 0.13 2.52
N LEU A 82 2.09 -0.26 3.59
CA LEU A 82 2.52 -1.34 4.48
C LEU A 82 2.61 -2.66 3.72
N TYR A 83 1.55 -3.03 3.00
CA TYR A 83 1.51 -4.25 2.18
C TYR A 83 2.65 -4.28 1.15
N HIS A 84 2.89 -3.17 0.44
CA HIS A 84 3.99 -3.07 -0.51
C HIS A 84 5.37 -3.14 0.17
N SER A 85 5.50 -2.58 1.38
CA SER A 85 6.74 -2.66 2.16
C SER A 85 7.01 -4.07 2.68
N GLU A 86 5.99 -4.79 3.15
CA GLU A 86 6.09 -6.18 3.61
C GLU A 86 6.47 -7.10 2.46
N ILE A 87 5.80 -6.99 1.31
CA ILE A 87 6.17 -7.74 0.10
C ILE A 87 7.62 -7.45 -0.29
N ARG A 88 8.05 -6.18 -0.26
CA ARG A 88 9.43 -5.82 -0.61
C ARG A 88 10.44 -6.38 0.39
N GLN A 89 10.12 -6.40 1.68
CA GLN A 89 10.99 -7.00 2.70
C GLN A 89 11.10 -8.51 2.53
N ILE A 90 9.97 -9.19 2.31
CA ILE A 90 9.94 -10.62 2.00
C ILE A 90 10.76 -10.88 0.74
N PHE A 91 10.54 -10.12 -0.33
CA PHE A 91 11.30 -10.27 -1.56
C PHE A 91 12.80 -10.06 -1.36
N THR A 92 13.20 -9.01 -0.65
CA THR A 92 14.62 -8.70 -0.36
C THR A 92 15.26 -9.81 0.47
N ALA A 93 14.54 -10.42 1.41
CA ALA A 93 15.04 -11.54 2.19
C ALA A 93 15.27 -12.81 1.35
N PHE A 94 14.48 -12.99 0.27
CA PHE A 94 14.61 -14.13 -0.64
C PHE A 94 15.63 -13.88 -1.77
N ASP A 95 15.80 -12.63 -2.21
CA ASP A 95 16.73 -12.23 -3.28
C ASP A 95 18.15 -12.05 -2.74
N MET A 96 18.71 -13.13 -2.19
CA MET A 96 20.05 -13.13 -1.58
C MET A 96 21.18 -12.67 -2.52
N GLN A 97 20.93 -12.69 -3.83
CA GLN A 97 21.89 -12.28 -4.85
C GLN A 97 21.57 -10.92 -5.46
N CYS A 98 20.57 -10.19 -4.94
CA CYS A 98 20.16 -8.85 -5.35
C CYS A 98 19.91 -8.71 -6.87
N ARG A 99 19.30 -9.72 -7.50
CA ARG A 99 19.06 -9.72 -8.96
C ARG A 99 17.79 -8.98 -9.38
N GLY A 100 16.90 -8.64 -8.44
CA GLY A 100 15.62 -8.01 -8.73
C GLY A 100 14.54 -8.98 -9.26
N PHE A 101 14.83 -10.29 -9.26
CA PHE A 101 13.87 -11.36 -9.51
C PHE A 101 14.23 -12.62 -8.70
N LEU A 102 13.22 -13.41 -8.28
CA LEU A 102 13.46 -14.72 -7.67
C LEU A 102 13.29 -15.82 -8.70
N THR A 103 14.28 -16.69 -8.77
CA THR A 103 14.24 -17.96 -9.50
C THR A 103 13.54 -19.02 -8.66
N LEU A 104 13.15 -20.13 -9.29
CA LEU A 104 12.65 -21.30 -8.57
C LEU A 104 13.69 -21.84 -7.55
N GLU A 105 14.97 -21.66 -7.82
CA GLU A 105 16.03 -22.09 -6.92
C GLU A 105 16.11 -21.21 -5.67
N ASP A 106 15.99 -19.88 -5.81
CA ASP A 106 15.94 -18.97 -4.64
C ASP A 106 14.71 -19.26 -3.78
N PHE A 107 13.57 -19.50 -4.43
CA PHE A 107 12.33 -19.86 -3.76
C PHE A 107 12.48 -21.18 -2.98
N LYS A 108 13.09 -22.21 -3.58
CA LYS A 108 13.38 -23.48 -2.89
C LYS A 108 14.32 -23.29 -1.69
N LYS A 109 15.44 -22.57 -1.87
CA LYS A 109 16.43 -22.31 -0.81
C LYS A 109 15.82 -21.61 0.40
N ALA A 110 14.95 -20.64 0.16
CA ALA A 110 14.28 -19.94 1.24
C ALA A 110 13.29 -20.85 2.00
N PHE A 111 12.50 -21.67 1.29
CA PHE A 111 11.61 -22.65 1.92
C PHE A 111 12.37 -23.76 2.66
N ASP A 112 13.53 -24.18 2.16
CA ASP A 112 14.39 -25.13 2.89
C ASP A 112 14.88 -24.54 4.23
N SER A 113 15.02 -23.21 4.33
CA SER A 113 15.39 -22.51 5.57
C SER A 113 14.21 -22.35 6.53
N VAL A 114 13.03 -21.92 6.04
CA VAL A 114 11.89 -21.57 6.90
C VAL A 114 10.90 -22.71 7.15
N ALA A 115 10.85 -23.68 6.23
CA ALA A 115 9.89 -24.79 6.27
C ALA A 115 10.47 -26.07 5.63
N PRO A 116 11.58 -26.63 6.15
CA PRO A 116 12.31 -27.77 5.56
C PRO A 116 11.47 -29.05 5.41
N LYS A 117 10.35 -29.16 6.15
CA LYS A 117 9.45 -30.31 6.10
C LYS A 117 8.39 -30.21 5.00
N LEU A 118 8.28 -29.05 4.33
CA LEU A 118 7.29 -28.86 3.28
C LEU A 118 7.72 -29.63 2.02
N PRO A 119 6.85 -30.46 1.41
CA PRO A 119 7.23 -31.23 0.23
C PRO A 119 7.58 -30.32 -0.95
N LYS A 120 8.69 -30.64 -1.65
CA LYS A 120 9.18 -29.88 -2.82
C LYS A 120 8.11 -29.66 -3.90
N ARG A 121 7.17 -30.61 -4.04
CA ARG A 121 6.03 -30.49 -4.96
C ARG A 121 5.17 -29.25 -4.65
N ILE A 122 4.86 -29.02 -3.38
CA ILE A 122 4.04 -27.89 -2.92
C ILE A 122 4.77 -26.56 -3.17
N ILE A 123 6.08 -26.52 -2.95
CA ILE A 123 6.91 -25.33 -3.22
C ILE A 123 6.92 -24.99 -4.72
N ILE A 124 7.07 -25.99 -5.58
CA ILE A 124 7.05 -25.82 -7.04
C ILE A 124 5.67 -25.35 -7.51
N GLU A 125 4.60 -25.91 -6.94
CA GLU A 125 3.23 -25.52 -7.26
C GLU A 125 2.91 -24.09 -6.80
N ALA A 126 3.33 -23.71 -5.60
CA ALA A 126 3.25 -22.33 -5.11
C ALA A 126 4.00 -21.35 -6.03
N PHE A 127 5.22 -21.69 -6.46
CA PHE A 127 5.98 -20.86 -7.41
C PHE A 127 5.26 -20.72 -8.76
N ARG A 128 4.61 -21.78 -9.25
CA ARG A 128 3.80 -21.74 -10.48
C ARG A 128 2.55 -20.89 -10.33
N LEU A 129 1.86 -20.96 -9.19
CA LEU A 129 0.70 -20.11 -8.92
C LEU A 129 1.08 -18.64 -8.96
N VAL A 130 2.20 -18.28 -8.34
CA VAL A 130 2.67 -16.88 -8.38
C VAL A 130 3.10 -16.47 -9.79
N LYS A 131 3.74 -17.36 -10.56
CA LYS A 131 4.12 -17.08 -11.95
C LYS A 131 2.93 -17.11 -12.92
N GLY A 132 1.84 -17.79 -12.62
CA GLY A 132 0.70 -18.01 -13.52
C GLY A 132 -0.28 -16.83 -13.61
N ASP A 133 -0.24 -15.91 -12.65
CA ASP A 133 -1.10 -14.71 -12.57
C ASP A 133 -0.67 -13.58 -13.55
N TYR A 134 -0.14 -13.92 -14.73
CA TYR A 134 0.22 -12.93 -15.76
C TYR A 134 -1.01 -12.33 -16.47
N HIS A 135 -2.22 -12.87 -16.29
CA HIS A 135 -3.35 -12.47 -17.14
C HIS A 135 -4.70 -12.16 -16.50
N SER A 136 -4.89 -12.30 -15.19
CA SER A 136 -6.13 -11.80 -14.59
C SER A 136 -5.99 -11.53 -13.09
N ARG A 137 -6.16 -10.26 -12.73
CA ARG A 137 -6.21 -9.67 -11.38
C ARG A 137 -4.84 -9.28 -10.81
N ALA A 138 -4.58 -7.98 -10.94
CA ALA A 138 -3.50 -7.25 -10.30
C ALA A 138 -3.45 -7.53 -8.79
N GLY A 139 -2.39 -8.21 -8.34
CA GLY A 139 -2.11 -8.39 -6.92
C GLY A 139 -0.80 -9.12 -6.67
N ILE A 140 -0.61 -10.28 -7.30
CA ILE A 140 0.53 -11.16 -6.97
C ILE A 140 1.69 -11.01 -8.00
N SER A 141 1.41 -10.47 -9.19
CA SER A 141 2.38 -10.28 -10.28
C SER A 141 3.58 -9.37 -9.93
N ARG A 142 3.51 -8.58 -8.84
CA ARG A 142 4.62 -7.73 -8.38
C ARG A 142 5.57 -8.39 -7.38
N ILE A 143 5.26 -9.58 -6.87
CA ILE A 143 6.11 -10.22 -5.84
C ILE A 143 7.46 -10.64 -6.44
N PHE A 144 7.60 -10.83 -7.75
CA PHE A 144 8.81 -11.40 -8.35
C PHE A 144 9.59 -10.48 -9.29
N ARG A 145 9.15 -9.22 -9.44
CA ARG A 145 9.82 -8.24 -10.29
C ARG A 145 9.70 -6.87 -9.65
N VAL A 146 10.79 -6.39 -9.07
CA VAL A 146 10.91 -4.99 -8.67
C VAL A 146 11.20 -4.22 -9.96
N SER A 147 10.19 -3.59 -10.54
CA SER A 147 10.34 -2.60 -11.62
C SER A 147 9.33 -1.49 -11.38
#